data_AF-A0A8T8D287-F1
#
_entry.id   AF-A0A8T8D287-F1
#
_cell.length_a   1.000
_cell.length_b   1.000
_cell.length_c   1.000
_cell.angle_alpha   90.00
_cell.angle_beta   90.00
_cell.angle_gamma   90.00
#
_symmetry.space_group_name_H-M   'P 1'
#
loop_
_entity.id
_entity.type
_entity.pdbx_description
1 polymer ?
#
loop_
_entity_poly.entity_id
_entity_poly.type
_entity_poly.pdbx_seq_one_letter_code
_entity_poly.pdbx_strand_id
1 'polypeptide(L)'
;MPRNADLTPVASGLLALASAGDFSPLEERAAPLFDCQSCGACCSYSSEWPRFSTEDDAQLDRIPQDHVAADEAGMRCDGVRCSALAGEVGKSTACGIYEVRPDVCRACMPGGDDCLMARRSHGLPTL
;
A
#
# COMPACT_ATOMS: atom_id res chain seq x y z
N MET A 1 56.20 59.97 7.88
CA MET A 1 56.20 59.78 6.42
C MET A 1 56.81 58.41 6.13
N PRO A 2 56.36 57.67 5.11
CA PRO A 2 55.28 56.67 5.08
C PRO A 2 55.91 55.25 4.94
N ARG A 3 55.26 54.08 4.78
CA ARG A 3 54.03 53.64 4.10
C ARG A 3 53.57 52.30 4.69
N ASN A 4 52.27 52.09 4.55
CA ASN A 4 51.46 50.90 4.84
C ASN A 4 51.98 49.58 4.27
N ALA A 5 51.58 48.49 4.93
CA ALA A 5 50.95 47.31 4.33
C ALA A 5 50.12 46.67 5.47
N ASP A 6 48.79 46.75 5.43
CA ASP A 6 47.92 45.67 4.91
C ASP A 6 47.88 44.48 5.90
N LEU A 7 46.76 44.00 6.45
CA LEU A 7 45.34 44.06 6.12
C LEU A 7 44.52 43.80 7.38
N THR A 8 43.35 44.43 7.46
CA THR A 8 42.23 44.03 8.30
C THR A 8 41.65 42.68 7.84
N PRO A 9 40.89 42.00 8.70
CA PRO A 9 39.49 41.83 8.31
C PRO A 9 38.52 42.36 9.37
N VAL A 10 37.54 43.08 8.84
CA VAL A 10 36.35 43.59 9.49
C VAL A 10 35.32 42.48 9.72
N ALA A 11 34.72 42.56 10.91
CA ALA A 11 33.34 42.30 11.29
C ALA A 11 32.40 41.55 10.32
N SER A 12 31.69 40.57 10.87
CA SER A 12 30.23 40.39 10.79
C SER A 12 29.92 39.07 11.50
N GLY A 13 29.16 38.99 12.60
CA GLY A 13 27.89 39.64 12.83
C GLY A 13 26.79 38.58 12.73
N LEU A 14 25.86 38.62 13.69
CA LEU A 14 24.47 38.14 13.62
C LEU A 14 24.10 36.89 14.43
N LEU A 15 23.63 37.20 15.65
CA LEU A 15 22.40 36.73 16.29
C LEU A 15 22.09 35.22 16.29
N ALA A 16 22.37 34.62 17.45
CA ALA A 16 21.44 33.68 18.04
C ALA A 16 20.10 34.37 18.37
N LEU A 17 19.00 33.63 18.23
CA LEU A 17 17.62 33.80 18.74
C LEU A 17 16.54 33.86 17.64
N ALA A 18 15.86 32.73 17.43
CA ALA A 18 14.42 32.60 17.15
C ALA A 18 14.05 31.13 17.39
N SER A 19 13.54 30.79 18.57
CA SER A 19 12.11 30.73 18.92
C SER A 19 11.44 29.44 18.48
N ALA A 20 10.74 28.86 19.45
CA ALA A 20 10.04 27.59 19.41
C ALA A 20 9.29 27.34 18.10
N GLY A 21 9.62 26.22 17.46
CA GLY A 21 8.66 25.54 16.60
C GLY A 21 7.53 25.04 17.48
N ASP A 22 6.53 25.88 17.68
CA ASP A 22 5.20 25.48 18.11
C ASP A 22 4.54 24.75 16.93
N PHE A 23 5.10 23.62 16.53
CA PHE A 23 4.40 22.64 15.70
C PHE A 23 3.53 21.83 16.66
N SER A 24 2.48 22.47 17.15
CA SER A 24 1.36 21.76 17.76
C SER A 24 0.87 20.73 16.73
N PRO A 25 0.96 19.41 17.01
CA PRO A 25 0.43 18.36 16.16
C PRO A 25 -1.08 18.29 16.38
N LEU A 26 -1.76 19.42 16.21
CA LEU A 26 -3.21 19.41 16.15
C LEU A 26 -3.56 18.89 14.75
N GLU A 27 -3.90 17.60 14.75
CA GLU A 27 -4.76 17.00 13.73
C GLU A 27 -4.11 16.85 12.35
N GLU A 28 -3.00 16.10 12.31
CA GLU A 28 -2.86 15.13 11.23
C GLU A 28 -3.98 14.10 11.44
N ARG A 29 -5.16 14.36 10.88
CA ARG A 29 -6.17 13.33 10.64
C ARG A 29 -5.49 12.31 9.74
N ALA A 30 -4.81 11.35 10.35
CA ALA A 30 -4.28 10.19 9.68
C ALA A 30 -5.47 9.58 8.95
N ALA A 31 -5.46 9.69 7.62
CA ALA A 31 -6.37 8.92 6.81
C ALA A 31 -6.24 7.47 7.30
N PRO A 32 -7.35 6.74 7.51
CA PRO A 32 -7.28 5.34 7.88
C PRO A 32 -6.32 4.64 6.92
N LEU A 33 -5.20 4.15 7.45
CA LEU A 33 -4.26 3.39 6.66
C LEU A 33 -4.93 2.04 6.40
N PHE A 34 -5.48 1.88 5.20
CA PHE A 34 -6.02 0.62 4.75
C PHE A 34 -4.88 -0.38 4.60
N ASP A 35 -4.68 -1.19 5.63
CA ASP A 35 -3.68 -2.24 5.62
C ASP A 35 -4.29 -3.56 5.13
N CYS A 36 -3.81 -4.02 3.97
CA CYS A 36 -4.21 -5.32 3.44
C CYS A 36 -3.77 -6.47 4.34
N GLN A 37 -2.64 -6.34 5.06
CA GLN A 37 -2.13 -7.40 5.93
C GLN A 37 -2.97 -7.59 7.19
N SER A 38 -3.80 -6.62 7.58
CA SER A 38 -4.72 -6.76 8.72
C SER A 38 -6.13 -7.23 8.33
N CYS A 39 -6.55 -7.09 7.06
CA CYS A 39 -7.92 -7.36 6.67
C CYS A 39 -8.12 -8.55 5.72
N GLY A 40 -7.33 -8.69 4.65
CA GLY A 40 -7.53 -9.72 3.63
C GLY A 40 -8.90 -9.74 2.93
N ALA A 41 -9.72 -8.69 3.09
CA ALA A 41 -11.12 -8.69 2.66
C ALA A 41 -11.31 -8.94 1.16
N CYS A 42 -10.53 -8.25 0.33
CA CYS A 42 -10.65 -8.36 -1.13
C CYS A 42 -10.37 -9.79 -1.62
N CYS A 43 -9.40 -10.47 -1.01
CA CYS A 43 -9.04 -11.84 -1.34
C CYS A 43 -10.04 -12.90 -0.83
N SER A 44 -11.09 -12.51 -0.11
CA SER A 44 -12.11 -13.41 0.41
C SER A 44 -13.55 -12.98 0.08
N TYR A 45 -13.69 -12.09 -0.90
CA TYR A 45 -14.98 -11.47 -1.23
C TYR A 45 -15.84 -12.30 -2.20
N SER A 46 -15.26 -12.77 -3.31
CA SER A 46 -15.99 -13.52 -4.34
C SER A 46 -15.06 -14.48 -5.07
N SER A 47 -15.58 -15.62 -5.53
CA SER A 47 -14.86 -16.53 -6.41
C SER A 47 -14.75 -16.02 -7.85
N GLU A 48 -15.62 -15.08 -8.21
CA GLU A 48 -15.65 -14.48 -9.54
C GLU A 48 -14.66 -13.32 -9.68
N TRP A 49 -13.91 -13.02 -8.63
CA TRP A 49 -12.92 -11.95 -8.57
C TRP A 49 -11.70 -12.46 -7.82
N PRO A 50 -10.47 -12.31 -8.32
CA PRO A 50 -10.03 -11.59 -9.53
C PRO A 50 -10.01 -12.47 -10.80
N ARG A 51 -10.42 -11.89 -11.95
CA ARG A 51 -10.41 -12.52 -13.28
C ARG A 51 -9.27 -12.00 -14.12
N PHE A 52 -8.61 -12.87 -14.87
CA PHE A 52 -7.62 -12.44 -15.86
C PHE A 52 -8.37 -11.85 -17.05
N SER A 53 -8.00 -10.63 -17.42
CA SER A 53 -8.75 -9.89 -18.46
C SER A 53 -7.90 -8.86 -19.20
N THR A 54 -6.81 -8.40 -18.59
CA THR A 54 -5.94 -7.36 -19.13
C THR A 54 -4.48 -7.79 -19.25
N GLU A 55 -4.11 -8.88 -18.60
CA GLU A 55 -2.76 -9.44 -18.54
C GLU A 55 -2.45 -10.26 -19.80
N ASP A 56 -1.19 -10.20 -20.24
CA ASP A 56 -0.69 -11.13 -21.26
C ASP A 56 -0.31 -12.50 -20.66
N ASP A 57 -0.24 -13.52 -21.52
CA ASP A 57 0.08 -14.90 -21.12
C ASP A 57 1.42 -14.98 -20.37
N ALA A 58 2.44 -14.21 -20.77
CA ALA A 58 3.74 -14.22 -20.12
C ALA A 58 3.70 -13.63 -18.70
N GLN A 59 2.81 -12.66 -18.44
CA GLN A 59 2.55 -12.18 -17.08
C GLN A 59 1.88 -13.25 -16.24
N LEU A 60 0.87 -13.94 -16.79
CA LEU A 60 0.09 -14.97 -16.10
C LEU A 60 0.94 -16.23 -15.81
N ASP A 61 1.84 -16.61 -16.70
CA ASP A 61 2.78 -17.73 -16.54
C ASP A 61 3.72 -17.58 -15.33
N ARG A 62 3.88 -16.36 -14.81
CA ARG A 62 4.65 -16.11 -13.57
C ARG A 62 3.90 -16.51 -12.30
N ILE A 63 2.58 -16.69 -12.39
CA ILE A 63 1.76 -17.11 -11.26
C ILE A 63 1.90 -18.63 -11.10
N PRO A 64 2.23 -19.14 -9.90
CA PRO A 64 2.27 -20.58 -9.67
C PRO A 64 0.92 -21.23 -10.03
N GLN A 65 0.97 -22.30 -10.81
CA GLN A 65 -0.22 -22.98 -11.33
C GLN A 65 -1.19 -23.46 -10.23
N ASP A 66 -0.69 -23.79 -9.03
CA ASP A 66 -1.52 -24.15 -7.87
C ASP A 66 -2.48 -23.02 -7.42
N HIS A 67 -2.21 -21.78 -7.86
CA HIS A 67 -3.02 -20.61 -7.58
C HIS A 67 -3.86 -20.13 -8.77
N VAL A 68 -3.81 -20.81 -9.91
CA VAL A 68 -4.58 -20.49 -11.11
C VAL A 68 -5.81 -21.41 -11.20
N ALA A 69 -6.96 -20.85 -11.55
CA ALA A 69 -8.18 -21.63 -11.71
C ALA A 69 -8.05 -22.66 -12.85
N ALA A 70 -8.80 -23.76 -12.77
CA ALA A 70 -8.69 -24.84 -13.76
C ALA A 70 -9.13 -24.43 -15.18
N ASP A 71 -9.93 -23.37 -15.30
CA ASP A 71 -10.35 -22.77 -16.56
C ASP A 71 -9.41 -21.65 -17.04
N GLU A 72 -8.31 -21.40 -16.31
CA GLU A 72 -7.30 -20.36 -16.55
C GLU A 72 -7.88 -18.93 -16.61
N ALA A 73 -9.15 -18.74 -16.21
CA ALA A 73 -9.85 -17.45 -16.33
C ALA A 73 -9.60 -16.51 -15.13
N GLY A 74 -8.79 -16.92 -14.15
CA GLY A 74 -8.51 -16.15 -12.95
C GLY A 74 -7.76 -16.92 -11.87
N MET A 75 -7.72 -16.32 -10.68
CA MET A 75 -7.14 -16.97 -9.50
C MET A 75 -8.02 -18.12 -9.02
N ARG A 76 -7.39 -19.21 -8.57
CA ARG A 76 -8.09 -20.31 -7.91
C ARG A 76 -8.62 -19.88 -6.55
N CYS A 77 -9.89 -20.16 -6.30
CA CYS A 77 -10.55 -19.93 -5.02
C CYS A 77 -11.12 -21.22 -4.43
N ASP A 78 -11.14 -21.31 -3.10
CA ASP A 78 -11.90 -22.29 -2.32
C ASP A 78 -13.14 -21.58 -1.73
N GLY A 79 -14.31 -21.88 -2.30
CA GLY A 79 -15.47 -21.00 -2.16
C GLY A 79 -15.11 -19.58 -2.64
N VAL A 80 -15.33 -18.57 -1.80
CA VAL A 80 -15.00 -17.17 -2.10
C VAL A 80 -13.56 -16.77 -1.73
N ARG A 81 -12.77 -17.70 -1.18
CA ARG A 81 -11.45 -17.41 -0.63
C ARG A 81 -10.35 -17.74 -1.64
N CYS A 82 -9.54 -16.76 -2.00
CA CYS A 82 -8.37 -16.95 -2.86
C CYS A 82 -7.38 -17.96 -2.24
N SER A 83 -6.91 -18.91 -3.04
CA SER A 83 -5.96 -19.94 -2.62
C SER A 83 -4.59 -19.39 -2.19
N ALA A 84 -4.20 -18.23 -2.70
CA ALA A 84 -2.94 -17.57 -2.31
C ALA A 84 -3.07 -16.74 -1.01
N LEU A 85 -4.26 -16.58 -0.44
CA LEU A 85 -4.43 -15.87 0.82
C LEU A 85 -3.96 -16.77 1.97
N ALA A 86 -3.03 -16.28 2.78
CA ALA A 86 -2.62 -16.89 4.04
C ALA A 86 -3.21 -16.11 5.21
N GLY A 87 -3.42 -16.78 6.34
CA GLY A 87 -3.95 -16.18 7.57
C GLY A 87 -5.48 -16.06 7.62
N GLU A 88 -5.95 -15.21 8.53
CA GLU A 88 -7.36 -15.04 8.88
C GLU A 88 -7.86 -13.61 8.58
N VAL A 89 -8.94 -13.54 7.79
CA VAL A 89 -9.60 -12.29 7.38
C VAL A 89 -9.99 -11.47 8.61
N GLY A 90 -9.69 -10.18 8.59
CA GLY A 90 -9.96 -9.25 9.69
C GLY A 90 -9.01 -9.35 10.88
N LYS A 91 -7.99 -10.23 10.84
CA LYS A 91 -6.98 -10.35 11.91
C LYS A 91 -5.57 -10.12 11.38
N SER A 92 -5.09 -11.05 10.56
CA SER A 92 -3.74 -11.00 9.98
C SER A 92 -3.70 -11.93 8.78
N THR A 93 -3.29 -11.37 7.65
CA THR A 93 -3.26 -12.05 6.37
C THR A 93 -2.04 -11.65 5.57
N ALA A 94 -1.65 -12.51 4.63
CA ALA A 94 -0.61 -12.22 3.65
C ALA A 94 -0.97 -12.85 2.30
N CYS A 95 -0.51 -12.26 1.20
CA CYS A 95 -0.64 -12.87 -0.12
C CYS A 95 0.62 -13.69 -0.41
N GLY A 96 0.48 -15.00 -0.61
CA GLY A 96 1.59 -15.90 -0.92
C GLY A 96 2.29 -15.62 -2.26
N ILE A 97 1.65 -14.84 -3.14
CA ILE A 97 2.18 -14.47 -4.47
C ILE A 97 2.34 -12.96 -4.65
N TYR A 98 2.50 -12.20 -3.56
CA TYR A 98 2.43 -10.72 -3.59
C TYR A 98 3.26 -10.06 -4.70
N GLU A 99 4.47 -10.57 -4.93
CA GLU A 99 5.42 -10.06 -5.93
C GLU A 99 4.96 -10.32 -7.38
N VAL A 100 4.31 -11.45 -7.62
CA VAL A 100 3.84 -11.88 -8.95
C VAL A 100 2.34 -11.74 -9.12
N ARG A 101 1.70 -10.89 -8.29
CA ARG A 101 0.26 -10.63 -8.40
C ARG A 101 -0.13 -10.20 -9.82
N PRO A 102 -1.25 -10.72 -10.36
CA PRO A 102 -1.82 -10.26 -11.62
C PRO A 102 -2.24 -8.79 -11.50
N ASP A 103 -2.39 -8.12 -12.64
CA ASP A 103 -2.72 -6.69 -12.68
C ASP A 103 -4.09 -6.39 -12.08
N VAL A 104 -5.07 -7.28 -12.26
CA VAL A 104 -6.38 -7.15 -11.60
C VAL A 104 -6.30 -7.14 -10.07
N CYS A 105 -5.36 -7.88 -9.47
CA CYS A 105 -5.11 -7.80 -8.02
C CYS A 105 -4.44 -6.49 -7.61
N ARG A 106 -3.64 -5.88 -8.50
CA ARG A 106 -2.96 -4.60 -8.26
C ARG A 106 -3.88 -3.41 -8.45
N ALA A 107 -4.86 -3.53 -9.36
CA ALA A 107 -5.88 -2.53 -9.61
C ALA A 107 -6.78 -2.30 -8.39
N CYS A 108 -6.97 -3.31 -7.55
CA CYS A 108 -7.67 -3.19 -6.27
C CYS A 108 -6.83 -2.40 -5.25
N MET A 109 -6.98 -1.08 -5.26
CA MET A 109 -6.25 -0.18 -4.37
C MET A 109 -6.81 -0.20 -2.93
N PRO A 110 -5.95 -0.20 -1.89
CA PRO A 110 -6.40 -0.05 -0.50
C PRO A 110 -7.20 1.24 -0.33
N GLY A 111 -8.41 1.12 0.22
CA GLY A 111 -9.33 2.26 0.40
C GLY A 111 -10.12 2.68 -0.85
N GLY A 112 -9.86 2.08 -2.02
CA GLY A 112 -10.68 2.28 -3.21
C GLY A 112 -12.05 1.61 -3.10
N ASP A 113 -12.96 1.90 -4.03
CA ASP A 113 -14.36 1.46 -3.98
C ASP A 113 -14.51 -0.07 -3.81
N ASP A 114 -13.73 -0.85 -4.57
CA ASP A 114 -13.72 -2.32 -4.46
C ASP A 114 -13.23 -2.80 -3.10
N CYS A 115 -12.22 -2.13 -2.53
CA CYS A 115 -11.73 -2.41 -1.19
C CYS A 115 -12.82 -2.15 -0.14
N LEU A 116 -13.49 -1.00 -0.23
CA LEU A 116 -14.55 -0.63 0.71
C LEU A 116 -15.77 -1.53 0.57
N MET A 117 -16.09 -1.97 -0.65
CA MET A 117 -17.14 -2.97 -0.92
C MET A 117 -16.83 -4.30 -0.23
N ALA A 118 -15.63 -4.85 -0.46
CA ALA A 118 -15.21 -6.09 0.16
C ALA A 118 -15.20 -5.98 1.69
N ARG A 119 -14.65 -4.89 2.25
CA ARG A 119 -14.63 -4.65 3.70
C ARG A 119 -16.03 -4.60 4.31
N ARG A 120 -17.00 -3.95 3.66
CA ARG A 120 -18.41 -3.93 4.11
C ARG A 120 -19.00 -5.33 4.18
N SER A 121 -18.74 -6.19 3.21
CA SER A 121 -19.25 -7.57 3.20
C SER A 121 -18.75 -8.40 4.38
N HIS A 122 -17.56 -8.09 4.88
CA HIS A 122 -16.93 -8.74 6.02
C HIS A 122 -17.16 -8.00 7.36
N GLY A 123 -17.93 -6.90 7.36
CA GLY A 123 -18.17 -6.10 8.57
C GLY A 123 -16.94 -5.35 9.09
N LEU A 124 -15.95 -5.09 8.22
CA LEU A 124 -14.72 -4.39 8.59
C LEU A 124 -14.87 -2.86 8.43
N PRO A 125 -14.12 -2.05 9.22
CA PRO A 125 -14.20 -0.58 9.15
C PRO A 125 -13.86 -0.04 7.75
N THR A 126 -14.56 0.97 7.26
CA THR A 126 -14.31 1.60 5.94
C THR A 126 -13.82 3.03 6.01
N LEU A 127 -13.46 3.50 7.21
CA LEU A 127 -13.14 4.89 7.56
C LEU A 127 -12.00 4.93 8.57
#